data_AF-A0A3D2J0Y3-F1
#
_entry.id   AF-A0A3D2J0Y3-F1
#
_cell.length_a   1.000
_cell.length_b   1.000
_cell.length_c   1.000
_cell.angle_alpha   90.00
_cell.angle_beta   90.00
_cell.angle_gamma   90.00
#
_symmetry.space_group_name_H-M   'P 1'
#
loop_
_entity.id
_entity.type
_entity.pdbx_description
1 polymer ?
#
loop_
_entity_poly.entity_id
_entity_poly.type
_entity_poly.pdbx_seq_one_letter_code
_entity_poly.pdbx_strand_id
1 'polypeptide(L)'
;MKSKEYQRLDNNTKLKLINKEETVVSDFIKNPIVIKNKYNIDKEEITEKILKKLILEDLDNFLKELGTGFSYIENEYKIKVGNTYNYIDILLFNYIYNCFVVIELKVTELKKEHIGQIQIYMNYVDKNIKTINQDKTIGVIICKKDNGYYIEYSSDNRIFSKNYILS
;
A
#
# COMPACT_ATOMS: atom_id res chain seq x y z
N MET A 1 26.26 2.87 14.66
CA MET A 1 26.11 1.88 13.56
C MET A 1 24.80 2.15 12.84
N LYS A 2 24.81 2.54 11.56
CA LYS A 2 23.56 2.65 10.78
C LYS A 2 23.06 1.23 10.47
N SER A 3 21.81 0.91 10.81
CA SER A 3 21.22 -0.43 10.65
C SER A 3 21.17 -0.86 9.18
N LYS A 4 21.05 -2.17 8.92
CA LYS A 4 20.83 -2.71 7.55
C LYS A 4 19.58 -2.10 6.88
N GLU A 5 18.62 -1.60 7.66
CA GLU A 5 17.42 -0.91 7.19
C GLU A 5 17.75 0.47 6.61
N TYR A 6 18.63 1.24 7.26
CA TYR A 6 19.04 2.57 6.75
C TYR A 6 19.63 2.47 5.35
N GLN A 7 20.35 1.39 5.04
CA GLN A 7 20.98 1.22 3.72
C GLN A 7 19.96 1.01 2.60
N ARG A 8 18.78 0.44 2.90
CA ARG A 8 17.72 0.09 1.94
C ARG A 8 16.80 1.26 1.54
N LEU A 9 16.80 2.34 2.31
CA LEU A 9 16.00 3.52 2.03
C LEU A 9 16.54 4.27 0.82
N ASP A 10 15.65 4.95 0.08
CA ASP A 10 16.06 5.85 -0.97
C ASP A 10 16.78 7.09 -0.41
N ASN A 11 17.47 7.83 -1.27
CA ASN A 11 18.29 8.96 -0.85
C ASN A 11 17.43 10.09 -0.24
N ASN A 12 16.19 10.26 -0.72
CA ASN A 12 15.26 11.26 -0.19
C ASN A 12 14.83 10.92 1.24
N THR A 13 14.47 9.67 1.52
CA THR A 13 14.10 9.24 2.88
C THR A 13 15.30 9.26 3.82
N LYS A 14 16.49 8.92 3.33
CA LYS A 14 17.74 9.08 4.10
C LYS A 14 17.99 10.54 4.50
N LEU A 15 17.71 11.50 3.60
CA LEU A 15 17.84 12.93 3.89
C LEU A 15 16.82 13.38 4.95
N LYS A 16 15.55 13.00 4.82
CA LYS A 16 14.51 13.31 5.83
C LYS A 16 14.91 12.83 7.22
N LEU A 17 15.41 11.60 7.33
CA LEU A 17 15.92 11.03 8.59
C LEU A 17 17.13 11.79 9.16
N ILE A 18 18.07 12.23 8.31
CA ILE A 18 19.23 13.03 8.72
C ILE A 18 18.77 14.41 9.23
N ASN A 19 17.77 15.01 8.57
CA ASN A 19 17.25 16.33 8.87
C ASN A 19 16.23 16.34 10.03
N LYS A 20 15.88 15.17 10.60
CA LYS A 20 14.79 15.01 11.59
C LYS A 20 13.43 15.53 11.08
N GLU A 21 13.18 15.37 9.79
CA GLU A 21 11.86 15.63 9.21
C GLU A 21 10.91 14.45 9.52
N GLU A 22 9.60 14.72 9.67
CA GLU A 22 8.60 13.67 9.87
C GLU A 22 8.60 12.71 8.68
N THR A 23 8.86 11.43 8.95
CA THR A 23 8.74 10.35 7.97
C THR A 23 7.33 9.79 7.98
N VAL A 24 6.80 9.45 6.82
CA VAL A 24 5.50 8.77 6.68
C VAL A 24 5.72 7.30 6.30
N VAL A 25 4.75 6.43 6.59
CA VAL A 25 4.82 4.99 6.30
C VAL A 25 5.24 4.71 4.85
N SER A 26 4.78 5.52 3.89
CA SER A 26 5.08 5.33 2.47
C SER A 26 6.55 5.53 2.10
N ASP A 27 7.32 6.24 2.92
CA ASP A 27 8.76 6.47 2.71
C ASP A 27 9.56 5.14 2.78
N PHE A 28 9.00 4.13 3.46
CA PHE A 28 9.64 2.81 3.64
C PHE A 28 9.21 1.78 2.60
N ILE A 29 8.11 2.04 1.90
CA ILE A 29 7.59 1.15 0.87
C ILE A 29 8.41 1.34 -0.39
N LYS A 30 9.03 0.24 -0.85
CA LYS A 30 9.82 0.25 -2.09
C LYS A 30 8.99 0.67 -3.29
N ASN A 31 9.65 1.32 -4.24
CA ASN A 31 9.05 1.67 -5.52
C ASN A 31 10.08 1.42 -6.64
N PRO A 32 9.88 0.42 -7.52
CA PRO A 32 8.74 -0.51 -7.55
C PRO A 32 8.79 -1.58 -6.44
N ILE A 33 7.62 -2.12 -6.11
CA ILE A 33 7.46 -3.33 -5.29
C ILE A 33 7.69 -4.56 -6.17
N VAL A 34 8.54 -5.49 -5.74
CA VAL A 34 8.77 -6.73 -6.48
C VAL A 34 7.77 -7.81 -6.05
N ILE A 35 6.98 -8.32 -7.00
CA ILE A 35 6.01 -9.39 -6.75
C ILE A 35 6.44 -10.64 -7.53
N LYS A 36 6.61 -11.76 -6.82
CA LYS A 36 7.10 -13.00 -7.40
C LYS A 36 6.03 -13.67 -8.26
N ASN A 37 6.29 -13.83 -9.56
CA ASN A 37 5.41 -14.52 -10.49
C ASN A 37 5.76 -16.01 -10.57
N LYS A 38 5.38 -16.76 -9.54
CA LYS A 38 5.72 -18.20 -9.40
C LYS A 38 5.26 -19.07 -10.57
N TYR A 39 4.27 -18.61 -11.32
CA TYR A 39 3.64 -19.35 -12.40
C TYR A 39 4.08 -18.89 -13.80
N ASN A 40 4.99 -17.92 -13.89
CA ASN A 40 5.42 -17.31 -15.16
C ASN A 40 4.24 -16.87 -16.04
N ILE A 41 3.18 -16.35 -15.42
CA ILE A 41 1.99 -15.87 -16.14
C ILE A 41 2.39 -14.65 -16.97
N ASP A 42 1.91 -14.58 -18.22
CA ASP A 42 2.20 -13.46 -19.10
C ASP A 42 1.66 -12.16 -18.52
N LYS A 43 2.45 -11.08 -18.63
CA LYS A 43 2.12 -9.76 -18.05
C LYS A 43 0.83 -9.15 -18.57
N GLU A 44 0.34 -9.61 -19.73
CA GLU A 44 -0.92 -9.19 -20.34
C GLU A 44 -2.11 -9.98 -19.79
N GLU A 45 -1.89 -11.17 -19.23
CA GLU A 45 -2.92 -12.05 -18.66
C GLU A 45 -3.12 -11.83 -17.15
N ILE A 46 -2.26 -11.05 -16.50
CA ILE A 46 -2.34 -10.76 -15.07
C ILE A 46 -3.59 -9.90 -14.79
N THR A 47 -4.53 -10.50 -14.08
CA THR A 47 -5.70 -9.83 -13.49
C THR A 47 -5.42 -9.41 -12.04
N GLU A 48 -6.20 -8.49 -11.47
CA GLU A 48 -6.09 -8.09 -10.06
C GLU A 48 -6.24 -9.29 -9.11
N LYS A 49 -7.12 -10.23 -9.46
CA LYS A 49 -7.29 -11.49 -8.73
C LYS A 49 -6.02 -12.34 -8.74
N ILE A 50 -5.35 -12.46 -9.89
CA ILE A 50 -4.08 -13.19 -10.00
C ILE A 50 -2.96 -12.46 -9.25
N LEU A 51 -2.87 -11.14 -9.39
CA LEU A 51 -1.88 -10.32 -8.69
C LEU A 51 -1.99 -10.48 -7.17
N LYS A 52 -3.22 -10.40 -6.64
CA LYS A 52 -3.52 -10.65 -5.23
C LYS A 52 -3.12 -12.06 -4.82
N LYS A 53 -3.46 -13.08 -5.62
CA LYS A 53 -3.08 -14.47 -5.35
C LYS A 53 -1.56 -14.62 -5.25
N LEU A 54 -0.80 -14.06 -6.18
CA LEU A 54 0.68 -14.09 -6.15
C LEU A 54 1.24 -13.45 -4.87
N ILE A 55 0.67 -12.32 -4.44
CA ILE A 55 1.04 -11.65 -3.19
C ILE A 55 0.75 -12.55 -1.98
N LEU A 56 -0.45 -13.11 -1.88
CA LEU A 56 -0.85 -13.92 -0.72
C LEU A 56 -0.06 -15.23 -0.63
N GLU A 57 0.34 -15.82 -1.76
CA GLU A 57 1.19 -17.01 -1.80
C GLU A 57 2.66 -16.74 -1.40
N ASP A 58 3.09 -15.48 -1.40
CA ASP A 58 4.45 -15.07 -0.99
C ASP A 58 4.41 -13.86 -0.05
N LEU A 59 3.46 -13.89 0.90
CA LEU A 59 3.14 -12.78 1.78
C LEU A 59 4.36 -12.27 2.56
N ASP A 60 5.23 -13.18 3.01
CA ASP A 60 6.47 -12.83 3.72
C ASP A 60 7.38 -11.93 2.88
N ASN A 61 7.54 -12.22 1.58
CA ASN A 61 8.36 -11.39 0.70
C ASN A 61 7.64 -10.08 0.37
N PHE A 62 6.33 -10.11 0.14
CA PHE A 62 5.55 -8.89 -0.06
C PHE A 62 5.68 -7.92 1.13
N LEU A 63 5.52 -8.40 2.36
CA LEU A 63 5.69 -7.56 3.56
C LEU A 63 7.12 -7.00 3.67
N LYS A 64 8.16 -7.78 3.31
CA LYS A 64 9.54 -7.28 3.24
C LYS A 64 9.75 -6.20 2.19
N GLU A 65 9.01 -6.23 1.08
CA GLU A 65 9.04 -5.17 0.06
C GLU A 65 8.33 -3.89 0.53
N LEU A 66 7.31 -4.01 1.39
CA LEU A 66 6.67 -2.85 2.03
C LEU A 66 7.57 -2.20 3.10
N GLY A 67 8.47 -2.96 3.71
CA GLY A 67 9.41 -2.48 4.71
C GLY A 67 9.06 -2.93 6.12
N THR A 68 9.46 -2.16 7.12
CA THR A 68 9.32 -2.52 8.53
C THR A 68 7.96 -2.11 9.10
N GLY A 69 7.47 -2.86 10.09
CA GLY A 69 6.27 -2.48 10.81
C GLY A 69 4.98 -3.14 10.32
N PHE A 70 4.97 -3.72 9.12
CA PHE A 70 3.73 -4.23 8.52
C PHE A 70 3.33 -5.60 9.08
N SER A 71 2.08 -5.67 9.53
CA SER A 71 1.38 -6.87 9.98
C SER A 71 0.16 -7.10 9.07
N TYR A 72 0.02 -8.32 8.57
CA TYR A 72 -1.16 -8.69 7.79
C TYR A 72 -2.38 -8.90 8.70
N ILE A 73 -3.53 -8.34 8.29
CA ILE A 73 -4.82 -8.55 8.97
C ILE A 73 -5.67 -9.51 8.16
N GLU A 74 -6.05 -9.11 6.95
CA GLU A 74 -6.97 -9.87 6.11
C GLU A 74 -6.88 -9.41 4.65
N ASN A 75 -7.31 -10.27 3.72
CA ASN A 75 -7.47 -9.95 2.31
C ASN A 75 -8.95 -10.05 1.94
N GLU A 76 -9.38 -9.30 0.93
CA GLU A 76 -10.81 -9.15 0.62
C GLU A 76 -11.62 -8.75 1.87
N TYR A 77 -11.07 -7.82 2.66
CA TYR A 77 -11.69 -7.39 3.90
C TYR A 77 -13.02 -6.70 3.59
N LYS A 78 -14.11 -7.33 4.04
CA LYS A 78 -15.47 -6.93 3.69
C LYS A 78 -15.88 -5.70 4.48
N ILE A 79 -16.25 -4.64 3.75
CA ILE A 79 -16.82 -3.42 4.32
C ILE A 79 -18.25 -3.22 3.81
N LYS A 80 -19.08 -2.55 4.62
CA LYS A 80 -20.45 -2.19 4.24
C LYS A 80 -20.62 -0.68 4.23
N VAL A 81 -20.80 -0.10 3.04
CA VAL A 81 -21.02 1.34 2.85
C VAL A 81 -22.46 1.53 2.40
N GLY A 82 -23.31 2.03 3.31
CA GLY A 82 -24.76 2.07 3.09
C GLY A 82 -25.32 0.67 2.88
N ASN A 83 -25.90 0.42 1.71
CA ASN A 83 -26.47 -0.87 1.31
C ASN A 83 -25.54 -1.72 0.43
N THR A 84 -24.32 -1.23 0.15
CA THR A 84 -23.38 -1.90 -0.75
C THR A 84 -22.23 -2.53 0.02
N TYR A 85 -21.88 -3.77 -0.33
CA TYR A 85 -20.66 -4.41 0.13
C TYR A 85 -19.51 -4.09 -0.79
N ASN A 86 -18.38 -3.68 -0.21
CA ASN A 86 -17.12 -3.49 -0.90
C ASN A 86 -16.05 -4.32 -0.21
N TYR A 87 -14.92 -4.51 -0.86
CA TYR A 87 -13.84 -5.36 -0.37
C TYR A 87 -12.53 -4.61 -0.53
N ILE A 88 -11.80 -4.45 0.58
CA ILE A 88 -10.42 -3.96 0.55
C ILE A 88 -9.53 -5.12 0.11
N ASP A 89 -8.69 -4.94 -0.91
CA ASP A 89 -7.87 -6.04 -1.43
C ASP A 89 -7.00 -6.66 -0.35
N ILE A 90 -6.23 -5.84 0.38
CA ILE A 90 -5.43 -6.27 1.52
C ILE A 90 -5.48 -5.19 2.61
N LEU A 91 -5.88 -5.58 3.81
CA LEU A 91 -5.82 -4.75 5.01
C LEU A 91 -4.61 -5.15 5.85
N LEU A 92 -3.76 -4.18 6.16
CA LEU A 92 -2.58 -4.35 6.99
C LEU A 92 -2.63 -3.37 8.18
N PHE A 93 -1.76 -3.60 9.16
CA PHE A 93 -1.47 -2.66 10.23
C PHE A 93 0.02 -2.35 10.25
N ASN A 94 0.41 -1.10 10.47
CA ASN A 94 1.79 -0.75 10.74
C ASN A 94 1.98 -0.48 12.23
N TYR A 95 2.73 -1.34 12.94
CA TYR A 95 2.92 -1.20 14.39
C TYR A 95 3.90 -0.09 14.79
N ILE A 96 4.75 0.38 13.88
CA ILE A 96 5.70 1.47 14.15
C ILE A 96 4.96 2.81 14.10
N TYR A 97 4.13 2.99 13.08
CA TYR A 97 3.31 4.19 12.88
C TYR A 97 1.91 4.08 13.50
N ASN A 98 1.63 2.96 14.17
CA ASN A 98 0.38 2.69 14.89
C ASN A 98 -0.90 3.00 14.08
N CYS A 99 -0.91 2.66 12.79
CA CYS A 99 -2.00 2.97 11.87
C CYS A 99 -2.40 1.77 11.01
N PHE A 100 -3.65 1.75 10.55
CA PHE A 100 -4.05 0.81 9.50
C PHE A 100 -3.51 1.25 8.14
N VAL A 101 -3.30 0.27 7.26
CA VAL A 101 -2.85 0.47 5.88
C VAL A 101 -3.79 -0.29 4.96
N VAL A 102 -4.52 0.46 4.14
CA VAL A 102 -5.39 -0.07 3.08
C VAL A 102 -4.54 -0.22 1.82
N ILE A 103 -4.47 -1.42 1.26
CA ILE A 103 -3.83 -1.68 -0.02
C ILE A 103 -4.90 -1.89 -1.09
N GLU A 104 -4.78 -1.20 -2.22
CA GLU A 104 -5.59 -1.41 -3.42
C GLU A 104 -4.68 -1.85 -4.57
N LEU A 105 -5.01 -2.93 -5.25
CA LEU A 105 -4.20 -3.49 -6.33
C LEU A 105 -4.78 -3.13 -7.69
N LYS A 106 -3.97 -2.61 -8.61
CA LYS A 106 -4.39 -2.26 -9.97
C LYS A 106 -3.42 -2.81 -11.01
N VAL A 107 -3.93 -3.62 -11.94
CA VAL A 107 -3.12 -4.13 -13.08
C VAL A 107 -3.04 -3.13 -14.24
N THR A 108 -3.61 -1.94 -14.05
CA THR A 108 -3.65 -0.85 -15.02
C THR A 108 -2.85 0.36 -14.54
N GLU A 109 -2.78 1.39 -15.38
CA GLU A 109 -2.29 2.70 -14.96
C GLU A 109 -3.19 3.30 -13.88
N LEU A 110 -2.61 4.07 -12.96
CA LEU A 110 -3.36 4.80 -11.94
C LEU A 110 -4.39 5.73 -12.59
N LYS A 111 -5.63 5.69 -12.08
CA LYS A 111 -6.74 6.55 -12.51
C LYS A 111 -7.37 7.26 -11.32
N LYS A 112 -8.06 8.35 -11.60
CA LYS A 112 -8.80 9.13 -10.59
C LYS A 112 -9.77 8.28 -9.78
N GLU A 113 -10.44 7.32 -10.41
CA GLU A 113 -11.42 6.46 -9.74
C GLU A 113 -10.78 5.60 -8.64
N HIS A 114 -9.52 5.20 -8.82
CA HIS A 114 -8.78 4.40 -7.83
C HIS A 114 -8.54 5.20 -6.53
N ILE A 115 -8.29 6.50 -6.65
CA ILE A 115 -8.11 7.41 -5.50
C ILE A 115 -9.43 7.55 -4.73
N GLY A 116 -10.54 7.76 -5.45
CA GLY A 116 -11.87 7.81 -4.82
C GLY A 116 -12.22 6.52 -4.09
N GLN A 117 -11.91 5.37 -4.70
CA GLN A 117 -12.13 4.05 -4.11
C GLN A 117 -11.35 3.86 -2.80
N ILE A 118 -10.03 4.06 -2.82
CA ILE A 118 -9.19 3.85 -1.63
C ILE A 118 -9.53 4.83 -0.51
N GLN A 119 -9.92 6.07 -0.86
CA GLN A 119 -10.31 7.07 0.13
C GLN A 119 -11.57 6.67 0.91
N ILE A 120 -12.56 6.06 0.24
CA ILE A 120 -13.75 5.50 0.90
C ILE A 120 -13.34 4.42 1.90
N TYR A 121 -12.39 3.56 1.51
CA TYR A 121 -11.92 2.46 2.35
C TYR A 121 -11.18 2.97 3.59
N MET A 122 -10.26 3.91 3.42
CA MET A 122 -9.55 4.54 4.53
C MET A 122 -10.51 5.20 5.53
N ASN A 123 -11.49 5.96 5.02
CA ASN A 123 -12.49 6.63 5.87
C ASN A 123 -13.39 5.62 6.60
N TYR A 124 -13.71 4.48 5.97
CA TYR A 124 -14.44 3.40 6.64
C TYR A 124 -13.63 2.80 7.79
N VAL A 125 -12.35 2.51 7.57
CA VAL A 125 -11.44 1.98 8.60
C VAL A 125 -11.29 2.99 9.74
N ASP A 126 -11.05 4.26 9.43
CA ASP A 126 -10.91 5.34 10.42
C ASP A 126 -12.16 5.51 11.29
N LYS A 127 -13.35 5.32 10.72
CA LYS A 127 -14.63 5.52 11.42
C LYS A 127 -15.07 4.30 12.23
N ASN A 128 -14.82 3.09 11.75
CA ASN A 128 -15.47 1.88 12.28
C ASN A 128 -14.53 0.86 12.90
N ILE A 129 -13.24 0.88 12.55
CA ILE A 129 -12.28 -0.16 12.94
C ILE A 129 -11.19 0.42 13.83
N LYS A 130 -10.68 1.59 13.46
CA LYS A 130 -9.63 2.28 14.20
C LYS A 130 -10.11 2.70 15.59
N THR A 131 -9.23 2.53 16.57
CA THR A 131 -9.42 3.05 17.94
C THR A 131 -8.91 4.48 18.08
N ILE A 132 -9.30 5.15 19.17
CA ILE A 132 -8.90 6.55 19.43
C ILE A 132 -7.37 6.73 19.57
N ASN A 133 -6.67 5.69 20.00
CA ASN A 133 -5.22 5.73 20.23
C ASN A 133 -4.38 5.40 19.00
N GLN A 134 -5.01 5.06 17.87
CA GLN A 134 -4.33 4.73 16.62
C GLN A 134 -4.30 5.94 15.69
N ASP A 135 -3.24 6.06 14.89
CA ASP A 135 -3.08 7.13 13.91
C ASP A 135 -3.97 6.93 12.69
N LYS A 136 -4.17 8.01 11.93
CA LYS A 136 -5.01 8.00 10.73
C LYS A 136 -4.58 6.91 9.75
N THR A 137 -5.57 6.19 9.20
CA THR A 137 -5.37 5.17 8.18
C THR A 137 -4.72 5.79 6.94
N ILE A 138 -3.77 5.06 6.35
CA ILE A 138 -3.15 5.41 5.07
C ILE A 138 -3.66 4.50 3.96
N GLY A 139 -3.61 4.98 2.72
CA GLY A 139 -3.93 4.22 1.53
C GLY A 139 -2.72 4.06 0.63
N VAL A 140 -2.46 2.85 0.14
CA VAL A 140 -1.41 2.58 -0.84
C VAL A 140 -2.03 1.88 -2.04
N ILE A 141 -1.99 2.54 -3.18
CA ILE A 141 -2.39 1.97 -4.47
C ILE A 141 -1.16 1.35 -5.13
N ILE A 142 -1.14 0.04 -5.28
CA ILE A 142 -0.08 -0.68 -5.98
C ILE A 142 -0.54 -0.91 -7.41
N CYS A 143 0.07 -0.21 -8.36
CA CYS A 143 -0.38 -0.18 -9.75
C CYS A 143 0.70 -0.61 -10.75
N LYS A 144 0.28 -1.02 -11.95
CA LYS A 144 1.22 -1.41 -13.02
C LYS A 144 2.03 -0.20 -13.51
N LYS A 145 1.41 0.97 -13.47
CA LYS A 145 2.04 2.24 -13.85
C LYS A 145 1.39 3.39 -13.11
N ASP A 146 2.22 4.27 -12.59
CA ASP A 146 1.83 5.54 -12.01
C ASP A 146 2.26 6.68 -12.93
N ASN A 147 1.33 7.59 -13.22
CA ASN A 147 1.60 8.79 -14.01
C ASN A 147 1.92 10.02 -13.15
N GLY A 148 1.88 9.90 -11.82
CA GLY A 148 2.21 10.95 -10.85
C GLY A 148 1.15 12.06 -10.73
N TYR A 149 0.54 12.45 -11.86
CA TYR A 149 -0.41 13.56 -11.92
C TYR A 149 -1.59 13.40 -10.97
N TYR A 150 -2.22 12.22 -10.91
CA TYR A 150 -3.44 12.07 -10.10
C TYR A 150 -3.18 12.18 -8.59
N ILE A 151 -2.02 11.74 -8.10
CA ILE A 151 -1.67 11.86 -6.68
C ILE A 151 -1.34 13.31 -6.33
N GLU A 152 -0.65 14.05 -7.19
CA GLU A 152 -0.34 15.46 -6.97
C GLU A 152 -1.61 16.32 -6.81
N TYR A 153 -2.70 15.97 -7.49
CA TYR A 153 -3.99 16.64 -7.38
C TYR A 153 -4.95 15.99 -6.37
N SER A 154 -4.49 15.00 -5.58
CA SER A 154 -5.28 14.41 -4.50
C SER A 154 -5.37 15.38 -3.32
N SER A 155 -6.57 15.53 -2.74
CA SER A 155 -6.77 16.35 -1.54
C SER A 155 -6.32 15.67 -0.24
N ASP A 156 -6.06 14.36 -0.28
CA ASP A 156 -5.66 13.58 0.89
C ASP A 156 -4.22 13.10 0.74
N ASN A 157 -3.34 13.67 1.57
CA ASN A 157 -1.91 13.40 1.58
C ASN A 157 -1.53 12.04 2.19
N ARG A 158 -2.53 11.26 2.63
CA ARG A 158 -2.33 9.90 3.16
C ARG A 158 -2.48 8.83 2.08
N ILE A 159 -2.75 9.21 0.83
CA ILE A 159 -2.88 8.31 -0.31
C ILE A 159 -1.58 8.33 -1.09
N PHE A 160 -0.99 7.16 -1.25
CA PHE A 160 0.26 6.95 -1.96
C PHE A 160 0.07 5.97 -3.10
N SER A 161 0.86 6.12 -4.15
CA SER A 161 0.98 5.17 -5.25
C SER A 161 2.35 4.53 -5.25
N LYS A 162 2.41 3.24 -5.59
CA LYS A 162 3.65 2.50 -5.80
C LYS A 162 3.49 1.64 -7.06
N ASN A 163 4.51 1.65 -7.91
CA ASN A 163 4.56 0.73 -9.04
C ASN A 163 4.88 -0.67 -8.52
N TYR A 164 4.44 -1.71 -9.23
CA TYR A 164 4.99 -3.06 -9.03
C TYR A 164 5.67 -3.58 -10.30
N ILE A 165 6.59 -4.52 -10.11
CA ILE A 165 7.14 -5.34 -11.18
C ILE A 165 6.98 -6.81 -10.83
N LEU A 166 6.80 -7.64 -11.86
CA LEU A 166 6.75 -9.10 -11.72
C LEU A 166 8.16 -9.66 -11.95
N SER A 167 8.61 -10.52 -11.04
CA SER A 167 9.91 -11.22 -11.09
C SER A 167 9.75 -12.73 -11.15
#